data_AF-A0A526TFH7-F1
#
_entry.id   AF-A0A526TFH7-F1
#
_cell.length_a   1.000
_cell.length_b   1.000
_cell.length_c   1.000
_cell.angle_alpha   90.00
_cell.angle_beta   90.00
_cell.angle_gamma   90.00
#
_symmetry.space_group_name_H-M   'P 1'
#
loop_
_entity.id
_entity.type
_entity.pdbx_description
1 polymer ?
#
loop_
_entity_poly.entity_id
_entity_poly.type
_entity_poly.pdbx_seq_one_letter_code
_entity_poly.pdbx_strand_id
1 'polypeptide(L)'
;TGATIYYVEMARDTGRLPVFALSPSQGDVDILIAAELMEAGRAIIRGFVTPDRTTLIASSHRIAAVSEKIEPGDGRASSSKVHATAEAASKRFIAFDMEKIAADNGSMISASLLGA
;
A
#
# COMPACT_ATOMS: atom_id res chain seq x y z
N THR A 1 11.14 -10.90 2.20
CA THR A 1 11.56 -9.54 1.78
C THR A 1 10.92 -8.53 2.72
N GLY A 2 11.70 -7.68 3.38
CA GLY A 2 11.16 -6.58 4.19
C GLY A 2 10.61 -5.49 3.28
N ALA A 3 9.45 -4.92 3.62
CA ALA A 3 8.91 -3.75 2.93
C ALA A 3 9.48 -2.49 3.60
N THR A 4 10.02 -1.57 2.81
CA THR A 4 10.41 -0.23 3.29
C THR A 4 9.17 0.61 3.46
N ILE A 5 9.04 1.28 4.61
CA ILE A 5 7.92 2.19 4.90
C ILE A 5 8.47 3.60 5.04
N TYR A 6 7.92 4.52 4.26
CA TYR A 6 8.12 5.95 4.43
C TYR A 6 6.89 6.53 5.14
N TYR A 7 7.11 7.23 6.23
CA TYR A 7 6.06 7.85 7.03
C TYR A 7 6.12 9.36 6.88
N VAL A 8 4.97 9.97 6.61
CA VAL A 8 4.83 11.42 6.44
C VAL A 8 3.63 11.89 7.25
N GLU A 9 3.86 12.86 8.13
CA GLU A 9 2.79 13.62 8.79
C GLU A 9 2.78 15.04 8.24
N MET A 10 1.57 15.59 8.09
CA MET A 10 1.36 16.97 7.68
C MET A 10 0.29 17.58 8.58
N ALA A 11 0.59 18.74 9.15
CA ALA A 11 -0.37 19.54 9.90
C ALA A 11 -0.54 20.90 9.23
N ARG A 12 -1.72 21.50 9.41
CA ARG A 12 -1.93 22.90 9.01
C ARG A 12 -1.03 23.80 9.85
N ASP A 13 -0.49 24.83 9.22
CA ASP A 13 0.18 25.88 9.96
C ASP A 13 -0.86 26.65 10.80
N THR A 14 -0.69 26.60 12.11
CA THR A 14 -1.54 27.30 13.09
C THR A 14 -0.74 28.35 13.88
N GLY A 15 0.50 28.65 13.46
CA GLY A 15 1.44 29.48 14.22
C GLY A 15 2.05 28.79 15.44
N ARG A 16 1.75 27.51 15.68
CA ARG A 16 2.33 26.68 16.73
C ARG A 16 3.16 25.56 16.11
N LEU A 17 4.27 25.19 16.75
CA LEU A 17 5.08 24.07 16.32
C LEU A 17 4.32 22.75 16.56
N PRO A 18 4.02 21.95 15.52
CA PRO A 18 3.35 20.67 15.70
C PRO A 18 4.29 19.66 16.36
N VAL A 19 3.71 18.72 17.12
CA VAL A 19 4.40 17.55 17.65
C VAL A 19 3.89 16.35 16.87
N PHE A 20 4.76 15.74 16.06
CA PHE A 20 4.45 14.57 15.26
C PHE A 20 4.92 13.28 15.96
N ALA A 21 4.34 12.15 15.57
CA ALA A 21 4.75 10.85 16.08
C ALA A 21 6.09 10.41 15.45
N LEU A 22 6.82 9.54 16.16
CA LEU A 22 8.07 8.95 15.66
C LEU A 22 7.81 7.85 14.61
N SER A 23 6.59 7.33 14.55
CA SER A 23 6.18 6.21 13.69
C SER A 23 4.67 6.19 13.52
N PRO A 24 4.14 5.60 12.44
CA PRO A 24 2.70 5.44 12.27
C PRO A 24 2.12 4.53 13.37
N SER A 25 0.98 4.95 13.93
CA SER A 25 0.19 4.13 14.85
C SER A 25 -0.85 3.30 14.10
N GLN A 26 -1.22 2.15 14.66
CA GLN A 26 -2.33 1.36 14.12
C GLN A 26 -3.62 2.17 14.20
N GLY A 27 -4.42 2.14 13.14
CA GLY A 27 -5.69 2.88 13.04
C GLY A 27 -5.58 4.40 12.90
N ASP A 28 -4.37 4.97 12.81
CA ASP A 28 -4.17 6.42 12.72
C ASP A 28 -3.55 6.86 11.39
N VAL A 29 -3.72 6.05 10.34
CA VAL A 29 -3.20 6.34 8.99
C VAL A 29 -4.36 6.72 8.07
N ASP A 30 -4.33 7.95 7.56
CA ASP A 30 -5.36 8.47 6.66
C ASP A 30 -5.21 7.97 5.22
N ILE A 31 -3.98 7.86 4.74
CA ILE A 31 -3.65 7.41 3.37
C ILE A 31 -2.51 6.41 3.45
N LEU A 32 -2.69 5.25 2.83
CA LEU A 32 -1.64 4.27 2.62
C LEU A 32 -1.44 4.01 1.14
N ILE A 33 -0.19 4.13 0.67
CA ILE A 33 0.20 3.87 -0.71
C ILE A 33 1.12 2.64 -0.72
N ALA A 34 0.79 1.64 -1.52
CA ALA A 34 1.56 0.42 -1.67
C ALA A 34 1.98 0.25 -3.13
N ALA A 35 3.27 -0.05 -3.36
CA ALA A 35 3.77 -0.26 -4.70
C ALA A 35 3.24 -1.57 -5.28
N GLU A 36 2.84 -2.54 -4.43
CA GLU A 36 2.36 -3.86 -4.85
C GLU A 36 1.24 -4.38 -3.92
N LEU A 37 0.41 -5.30 -4.41
CA LEU A 37 -0.78 -5.77 -3.71
C LEU A 37 -0.46 -6.54 -2.40
N MET A 38 0.60 -7.33 -2.34
CA MET A 38 1.01 -8.01 -1.10
C MET A 38 1.59 -7.04 -0.06
N GLU A 39 2.14 -5.89 -0.47
CA GLU A 39 2.48 -4.81 0.47
C GLU A 39 1.24 -4.24 1.14
N ALA A 40 0.16 -4.02 0.37
CA ALA A 40 -1.13 -3.63 0.92
C ALA A 40 -1.66 -4.69 1.89
N GLY A 41 -1.58 -5.98 1.54
CA GLY A 41 -1.94 -7.08 2.43
C GLY A 41 -1.18 -7.06 3.77
N ARG A 42 0.14 -6.82 3.73
CA ARG A 42 0.95 -6.69 4.95
C ARG A 42 0.59 -5.45 5.77
N ALA A 43 0.25 -4.34 5.13
CA ALA A 43 -0.19 -3.13 5.82
C ALA A 43 -1.52 -3.32 6.56
N ILE A 44 -2.45 -4.07 5.96
CA ILE A 44 -3.72 -4.46 6.60
C ILE A 44 -3.44 -5.32 7.84
N ILE A 45 -2.59 -6.34 7.72
CA ILE A 45 -2.22 -7.22 8.86
C ILE A 45 -1.54 -6.41 9.99
N ARG A 46 -0.78 -5.36 9.64
CA ARG A 46 -0.14 -4.46 10.62
C ARG A 46 -1.11 -3.48 11.29
N GLY A 47 -2.38 -3.44 10.88
CA GLY A 47 -3.38 -2.52 11.44
C GLY A 47 -3.24 -1.07 10.95
N PHE A 48 -2.48 -0.81 9.88
CA PHE A 48 -2.38 0.53 9.30
C PHE A 48 -3.58 0.89 8.44
N VAL A 49 -4.40 -0.07 8.03
CA VAL A 49 -5.56 0.16 7.19
C VAL A 49 -6.82 -0.15 7.98
N THR A 50 -7.71 0.83 8.12
CA THR A 50 -9.01 0.65 8.80
C THR A 50 -10.19 1.12 7.94
N PRO A 51 -11.37 0.49 8.10
CA PRO A 51 -12.53 0.75 7.25
C PRO A 51 -13.19 2.12 7.49
N ASP A 52 -12.93 2.75 8.63
CA ASP A 52 -13.51 4.04 9.02
C ASP A 52 -12.64 5.25 8.62
N ARG A 53 -11.34 5.03 8.38
CA ARG A 53 -10.36 6.11 8.17
C ARG A 53 -9.58 6.00 6.86
N THR A 54 -8.94 4.87 6.59
CA THR A 54 -7.83 4.80 5.64
C THR A 54 -8.28 4.75 4.18
N THR A 55 -7.73 5.64 3.35
CA THR A 55 -7.72 5.46 1.89
C THR A 55 -6.52 4.61 1.50
N LEU A 56 -6.77 3.41 0.99
CA LEU A 56 -5.74 2.50 0.51
C LEU A 56 -5.58 2.62 -1.00
N ILE A 57 -4.38 2.95 -1.44
CA ILE A 57 -3.98 3.02 -2.85
C ILE A 57 -2.91 1.95 -3.07
N ALA A 58 -3.13 1.03 -4.01
CA ALA A 58 -2.17 -0.04 -4.29
C ALA A 58 -2.07 -0.33 -5.78
N SER A 59 -0.86 -0.62 -6.27
CA SER A 59 -0.75 -1.17 -7.62
C SER A 59 -1.32 -2.60 -7.65
N SER A 60 -2.21 -2.89 -8.61
CA SER A 60 -2.83 -4.21 -8.77
C SER A 60 -1.95 -5.23 -9.49
N HIS A 61 -0.83 -4.77 -10.05
CA HIS A 61 0.12 -5.63 -10.72
C HIS A 61 0.65 -6.71 -9.77
N ARG A 62 0.87 -7.90 -10.31
CA ARG A 62 1.29 -9.05 -9.53
C ARG A 62 2.76 -9.34 -9.80
N ILE A 63 3.61 -9.08 -8.81
CA ILE A 63 4.95 -9.66 -8.79
C ILE A 63 4.84 -10.96 -8.00
N ALA A 64 5.16 -12.10 -8.63
CA ALA A 64 5.17 -13.38 -7.93
C ALA A 64 6.09 -13.30 -6.71
N ALA A 65 5.56 -13.51 -5.51
CA ALA A 65 6.32 -13.39 -4.27
C ALA A 65 7.40 -14.48 -4.23
N VAL A 66 8.54 -14.19 -3.61
CA VAL A 66 9.65 -15.16 -3.48
C VAL A 66 9.19 -16.47 -2.81
N SER A 67 8.21 -16.41 -1.91
CA SER A 67 7.57 -17.60 -1.30
C SER A 67 6.79 -18.46 -2.29
N GLU A 68 6.19 -17.85 -3.32
CA GLU A 68 5.49 -18.58 -4.40
C GLU A 68 6.49 -19.29 -5.34
N LYS A 69 7.79 -18.99 -5.24
CA LYS A 69 8.86 -19.65 -6.00
C LYS A 69 9.52 -20.82 -5.25
N ILE A 70 9.15 -21.04 -3.98
CA ILE A 70 9.79 -22.05 -3.11
C ILE A 70 8.91 -23.32 -2.98
N GLU A 71 7.59 -23.18 -3.03
CA GLU A 71 6.65 -24.32 -2.99
C GLU A 71 6.54 -25.03 -4.36
N PRO A 72 6.84 -26.34 -4.46
CA PRO A 72 6.56 -27.11 -5.67
C PRO A 72 5.04 -27.29 -5.86
N GLY A 73 4.42 -26.47 -6.73
CA GLY A 73 2.99 -26.53 -7.02
C GLY A 73 2.37 -25.15 -7.23
N ASP A 74 1.06 -25.01 -7.03
CA ASP A 74 0.38 -23.72 -7.05
C ASP A 74 0.47 -23.03 -5.67
N GLY A 75 1.68 -22.56 -5.32
CA GLY A 75 1.95 -21.82 -4.07
C GLY A 75 1.40 -20.40 -4.05
N ARG A 76 0.50 -20.03 -4.98
CA ARG A 76 0.02 -18.68 -5.21
C ARG A 76 -0.77 -18.16 -4.00
N ALA A 77 -0.32 -17.06 -3.41
CA ALA A 77 -1.20 -16.23 -2.59
C ALA A 77 -2.34 -15.72 -3.49
N SER A 78 -3.58 -15.89 -3.04
CA SER A 78 -4.74 -15.52 -3.85
C SER A 78 -4.86 -13.99 -3.90
N SER A 79 -4.40 -13.40 -5.00
CA SER A 79 -4.50 -11.96 -5.27
C SER A 79 -5.95 -11.46 -5.21
N SER A 80 -6.91 -12.28 -5.60
CA SER A 80 -8.34 -11.98 -5.46
C SER A 80 -8.78 -11.91 -4.00
N LYS A 81 -8.27 -12.78 -3.12
CA LYS A 81 -8.53 -12.66 -1.66
C LYS A 81 -7.94 -11.37 -1.10
N VAL A 82 -6.69 -11.03 -1.44
CA VAL A 82 -6.07 -9.80 -0.94
C VAL A 82 -6.82 -8.55 -1.44
N HIS A 83 -7.26 -8.55 -2.69
CA HIS A 83 -8.08 -7.48 -3.24
C HIS A 83 -9.41 -7.33 -2.47
N ALA A 84 -10.15 -8.42 -2.25
CA ALA A 84 -11.39 -8.40 -1.49
C ALA A 84 -11.16 -7.98 -0.03
N THR A 85 -10.07 -8.42 0.59
CA THR A 85 -9.68 -7.99 1.94
C THR A 85 -9.33 -6.50 1.97
N ALA A 86 -8.61 -5.98 0.97
CA ALA A 86 -8.26 -4.57 0.87
C ALA A 86 -9.49 -3.68 0.70
N GLU A 87 -10.45 -4.13 -0.11
CA GLU A 87 -11.74 -3.47 -0.30
C GLU A 87 -12.56 -3.44 1.00
N ALA A 88 -12.60 -4.53 1.75
CA ALA A 88 -13.33 -4.60 3.02
C ALA A 88 -12.63 -3.90 4.20
N ALA A 89 -11.30 -3.85 4.21
CA ALA A 89 -10.50 -3.33 5.32
C ALA A 89 -10.22 -1.83 5.24
N SER A 90 -10.47 -1.18 4.10
CA SER A 90 -10.21 0.24 3.89
C SER A 90 -11.50 1.04 3.73
N LYS A 91 -11.45 2.32 4.10
CA LYS A 91 -12.56 3.25 3.86
C LYS A 91 -12.80 3.47 2.37
N ARG A 92 -11.70 3.52 1.61
CA ARG A 92 -11.71 3.63 0.17
C ARG A 92 -10.53 2.86 -0.38
N PHE A 93 -10.79 1.99 -1.34
CA PHE A 93 -9.76 1.25 -2.04
C PHE A 93 -9.61 1.75 -3.49
N ILE A 94 -8.38 2.04 -3.89
CA ILE A 94 -8.02 2.42 -5.26
C ILE A 94 -6.92 1.46 -5.72
N ALA A 95 -7.22 0.68 -6.76
CA ALA A 95 -6.26 -0.27 -7.31
C ALA A 95 -6.29 -0.31 -8.84
N PHE A 96 -5.12 -0.17 -9.45
CA PHE A 96 -4.89 -0.26 -10.90
C PHE A 96 -3.43 -0.60 -11.18
N ASP A 97 -3.11 -1.01 -12.41
CA ASP A 97 -1.77 -1.48 -12.77
C ASP A 97 -0.80 -0.30 -13.00
N MET A 98 -0.19 0.18 -11.92
CA MET A 98 0.74 1.32 -11.96
C MET A 98 2.09 0.96 -12.56
N GLU A 99 2.46 -0.32 -12.52
CA GLU A 99 3.68 -0.83 -13.16
C GLU A 99 3.53 -0.77 -14.67
N LYS A 100 2.38 -1.19 -15.20
CA LYS A 100 2.07 -1.05 -16.62
C LYS A 100 2.10 0.42 -17.05
N ILE A 101 1.50 1.33 -16.26
CA ILE A 101 1.53 2.77 -16.56
C ILE A 101 2.98 3.28 -16.62
N ALA A 102 3.82 2.87 -15.67
CA ALA A 102 5.23 3.27 -15.65
C ALA A 102 5.99 2.73 -16.86
N ALA A 103 5.82 1.44 -17.17
CA ALA A 103 6.47 0.79 -18.31
C ALA A 103 6.06 1.41 -19.65
N ASP A 104 4.76 1.68 -19.84
CA ASP A 104 4.22 2.29 -21.07
C ASP A 104 4.78 3.72 -21.28
N ASN A 105 5.20 4.40 -20.22
CA ASN A 105 5.79 5.75 -20.26
C ASN A 105 7.32 5.78 -20.09
N GLY A 106 7.99 4.62 -19.98
CA GLY A 106 9.43 4.55 -19.76
C GLY A 106 9.89 5.16 -18.42
N SER A 107 9.04 5.15 -17.40
CA SER A 107 9.31 5.69 -16.07
C SER A 107 9.45 4.60 -15.01
N MET A 108 9.77 4.99 -13.77
CA MET A 108 9.72 4.09 -12.61
C MET A 108 8.32 4.07 -11.98
N ILE A 109 7.94 2.98 -11.32
CA ILE A 109 6.65 2.85 -10.61
C ILE A 109 6.40 3.96 -9.57
N SER A 110 7.46 4.51 -8.97
CA SER A 110 7.36 5.63 -8.04
C SER A 110 6.73 6.88 -8.67
N ALA A 111 6.93 7.09 -9.98
CA ALA A 111 6.29 8.19 -10.72
C ALA A 111 4.77 8.00 -10.74
N SER A 112 4.31 6.80 -11.14
CA SER A 112 2.89 6.43 -11.15
C SER A 112 2.25 6.47 -9.75
N LEU A 113 2.98 6.07 -8.71
CA LEU A 113 2.50 6.04 -7.32
C LEU A 113 2.30 7.44 -6.73
N LEU A 114 3.18 8.38 -7.08
CA LEU A 114 3.24 9.71 -6.47
C LEU A 114 2.70 10.82 -7.38
N GLY A 115 2.15 10.47 -8.55
CA GLY A 115 1.43 11.39 -9.44
C GLY A 115 2.32 12.26 -10.32
N ALA A 116 3.48 11.74 -10.76
CA ALA A 116 4.38 12.40 -11.71
C ALA A 116 4.01 12.11 -13.17
#